data_AF-A0A2N5JRJ0-F1
#
_entry.id   AF-A0A2N5JRJ0-F1
#
_cell.length_a   1.000
_cell.length_b   1.000
_cell.length_c   1.000
_cell.angle_alpha   90.00
_cell.angle_beta   90.00
_cell.angle_gamma   90.00
#
_symmetry.space_group_name_H-M   'P 1'
#
loop_
_entity.id
_entity.type
_entity.pdbx_description
1 polymer ?
#
loop_
_entity_poly.entity_id
_entity_poly.type
_entity_poly.pdbx_seq_one_letter_code
_entity_poly.pdbx_strand_id
1 'polypeptide(L)'
;MELEIVTLKDEQGRSLSCSVEKVIEVEGNKYFLLQPIETCVQIFAWEGDGEESVLNDLDDEQIDMVFPTAQAVLAELNLNLQRTAFTLTVEGELPEPEEDDIFSLDGDEENYEELQELANFYHKEQEYSIFASLDPMIFFAKYNQADELEILSDDDLENLQLYLEAIIIDEEENS
;
A
#
# COMPACT_ATOMS: atom_id res chain seq x y z
N MET A 1 9.77 -23.05 3.14
CA MET A 1 8.30 -23.06 3.08
C MET A 1 7.95 -22.24 1.86
N GLU A 2 7.17 -22.76 0.92
CA GLU A 2 6.65 -21.94 -0.18
C GLU A 2 5.65 -20.96 0.43
N LEU A 3 5.82 -19.67 0.18
CA LEU A 3 4.80 -18.67 0.52
C LEU A 3 3.61 -18.92 -0.40
N GLU A 4 2.41 -19.02 0.17
CA GLU A 4 1.19 -19.08 -0.62
C GLU A 4 0.99 -17.71 -1.27
N ILE A 5 1.05 -17.67 -2.61
CA ILE A 5 0.86 -16.45 -3.40
C ILE A 5 -0.55 -16.46 -3.97
N VAL A 6 -1.25 -15.37 -3.74
CA VAL A 6 -2.59 -15.11 -4.29
C VAL A 6 -2.57 -13.84 -5.14
N THR A 7 -3.61 -13.63 -5.94
CA THR A 7 -3.73 -12.45 -6.80
C THR A 7 -5.02 -11.71 -6.50
N LEU A 8 -4.90 -10.45 -6.12
CA LEU A 8 -6.01 -9.50 -6.05
C LEU A 8 -6.17 -8.81 -7.41
N LYS A 9 -7.41 -8.43 -7.74
CA LYS A 9 -7.75 -7.69 -8.96
C LYS A 9 -8.67 -6.53 -8.64
N ASP A 10 -8.49 -5.42 -9.34
CA ASP A 10 -9.39 -4.28 -9.26
C ASP A 10 -10.39 -4.24 -10.42
N GLU A 11 -11.27 -3.24 -10.39
CA GLU A 11 -12.32 -3.03 -11.39
C GLU A 11 -11.77 -2.72 -12.80
N GLN A 12 -10.51 -2.27 -12.89
CA GLN A 12 -9.82 -1.98 -14.15
C GLN A 12 -9.12 -3.22 -14.73
N GLY A 13 -9.16 -4.35 -14.00
CA GLY A 13 -8.52 -5.61 -14.39
C GLY A 13 -7.01 -5.62 -14.16
N ARG A 14 -6.46 -4.68 -13.39
CA ARG A 14 -5.09 -4.73 -12.91
C ARG A 14 -4.97 -5.87 -11.89
N SER A 15 -3.76 -6.37 -11.70
CA SER A 15 -3.48 -7.46 -10.77
C SER A 15 -2.45 -7.02 -9.73
N LEU A 16 -2.58 -7.52 -8.52
CA LEU A 16 -1.59 -7.37 -7.45
C LEU A 16 -1.30 -8.76 -6.85
N SER A 17 -0.04 -9.17 -6.88
CA SER A 17 0.39 -10.43 -6.29
C SER A 17 0.71 -10.22 -4.82
N CYS A 18 0.15 -11.07 -3.96
CA CYS A 18 0.35 -10.97 -2.51
C CYS A 18 0.77 -12.30 -1.91
N SER A 19 1.64 -12.27 -0.90
CA SER A 19 1.82 -13.39 0.03
C SER A 19 0.67 -13.44 1.03
N VAL A 20 0.27 -14.64 1.41
CA VAL A 20 -0.66 -14.86 2.52
C VAL A 20 0.13 -14.82 3.84
N GLU A 21 -0.03 -13.73 4.59
CA GLU A 21 0.60 -13.55 5.92
C GLU A 21 -0.15 -14.34 7.00
N LYS A 22 -1.48 -14.29 6.96
CA LYS A 22 -2.33 -14.99 7.92
C LYS A 22 -3.67 -15.35 7.32
N VAL A 23 -4.21 -16.49 7.73
CA VAL A 23 -5.61 -16.88 7.49
C VAL A 23 -6.34 -16.88 8.83
N ILE A 24 -7.45 -16.17 8.89
CA ILE A 24 -8.30 -16.03 10.07
C ILE A 24 -9.65 -16.67 9.74
N GLU A 25 -10.09 -17.62 10.56
CA GLU A 25 -11.37 -18.30 10.38
C GLU A 25 -12.33 -17.89 11.50
N VAL A 26 -13.45 -17.24 11.12
CA VAL A 26 -14.45 -16.72 12.06
C VAL A 26 -15.83 -17.12 11.55
N GLU A 27 -16.60 -17.81 12.39
CA GLU A 27 -17.96 -18.29 12.08
C GLU A 27 -18.08 -19.07 10.75
N GLY A 28 -17.00 -19.75 10.34
CA GLY A 28 -16.91 -20.51 9.09
C GLY A 28 -16.54 -19.69 7.86
N ASN A 29 -16.29 -18.38 8.00
CA ASN A 29 -15.73 -17.52 6.97
C ASN A 29 -14.22 -17.43 7.11
N LYS A 30 -13.50 -17.46 5.97
CA LYS A 30 -12.04 -17.32 5.93
C LYS A 30 -11.67 -15.93 5.42
N TYR A 31 -10.88 -15.24 6.23
CA TYR A 31 -10.29 -13.94 5.94
C TYR A 31 -8.78 -14.10 5.77
N PHE A 32 -8.22 -13.35 4.84
CA PHE A 32 -6.82 -13.41 4.46
C PHE A 32 -6.19 -12.06 4.72
N LEU A 33 -5.06 -12.06 5.43
CA LEU A 33 -4.16 -10.93 5.53
C LEU A 33 -3.10 -11.13 4.46
N LEU A 34 -3.03 -10.18 3.55
CA LEU A 34 -2.25 -10.27 2.33
C LEU A 34 -1.26 -9.12 2.29
N GLN A 35 0.01 -9.44 2.07
CA GLN A 35 1.05 -8.45 1.85
C GLN A 35 1.48 -8.47 0.39
N PRO A 36 1.54 -7.33 -0.31
CA PRO A 36 2.11 -7.24 -1.65
C PRO A 36 3.52 -7.84 -1.70
N ILE A 37 3.80 -8.59 -2.76
CA ILE A 37 5.14 -9.16 -2.97
C ILE A 37 6.14 -8.05 -3.30
N GLU A 38 5.76 -7.15 -4.18
CA GLU A 38 6.52 -5.96 -4.54
C GLU A 38 6.24 -4.81 -3.55
N THR A 39 7.25 -3.98 -3.29
CA THR A 39 7.11 -2.84 -2.37
C THR A 39 6.10 -1.84 -2.93
N CYS A 40 5.16 -1.42 -2.08
CA CYS A 40 4.18 -0.40 -2.43
C CYS A 40 4.83 0.98 -2.47
N VAL A 41 4.43 1.79 -3.45
CA VAL A 41 4.87 3.17 -3.59
C VAL A 41 3.70 4.10 -3.86
N GLN A 42 3.87 5.37 -3.54
CA GLN A 42 2.92 6.43 -3.77
C GLN A 42 3.62 7.58 -4.48
N ILE A 43 2.88 8.31 -5.32
CA ILE A 43 3.39 9.52 -5.97
C ILE A 43 2.55 10.67 -5.44
N PHE A 44 3.20 11.68 -4.90
CA PHE A 44 2.57 12.90 -4.41
C PHE A 44 3.00 14.10 -5.24
N ALA A 45 2.13 15.10 -5.32
CA ALA A 45 2.45 16.41 -5.86
C ALA A 45 2.77 17.35 -4.70
N TRP A 46 3.86 18.10 -4.80
CA TRP A 46 4.16 19.17 -3.85
C TRP A 46 3.37 20.43 -4.19
N GLU A 47 2.48 20.89 -3.32
CA GLU A 47 1.81 22.18 -3.49
C GLU A 47 2.29 23.21 -2.48
N GLY A 48 2.49 24.45 -2.92
CA GLY A 48 3.02 25.54 -2.10
C GLY A 48 4.48 25.87 -2.41
N ASP A 49 5.02 26.85 -1.71
CA ASP A 49 6.41 27.31 -1.89
C ASP A 49 7.17 27.23 -0.56
N GLY A 50 8.35 26.60 -0.57
CA GLY A 50 9.26 26.57 0.57
C GLY A 50 8.71 25.79 1.76
N GLU A 51 8.76 26.36 2.96
CA GLU A 51 8.38 25.69 4.22
C GLU A 51 6.87 25.43 4.35
N GLU A 52 6.03 25.96 3.45
CA GLU A 52 4.58 25.72 3.41
C GLU A 52 4.18 24.63 2.41
N SER A 53 5.15 23.91 1.82
CA SER A 53 4.86 22.86 0.84
C SER A 53 4.15 21.67 1.50
N VAL A 54 3.06 21.22 0.90
CA VAL A 54 2.29 20.05 1.34
C VAL A 54 2.26 18.98 0.26
N LEU A 55 2.19 17.72 0.69
CA LEU A 55 1.98 16.59 -0.21
C LEU A 55 0.49 16.45 -0.52
N ASN A 56 0.15 16.38 -1.81
CA ASN A 56 -1.20 16.08 -2.26
C ASN A 56 -1.25 14.76 -3.03
N ASP A 57 -2.29 13.98 -2.75
CA ASP A 57 -2.61 12.76 -3.49
C ASP A 57 -2.93 13.05 -4.96
N LEU A 58 -2.66 12.05 -5.79
CA LEU A 58 -2.98 12.05 -7.21
C LEU A 58 -4.12 11.07 -7.49
N ASP A 59 -5.09 11.49 -8.30
CA ASP A 59 -6.06 10.58 -8.88
C ASP A 59 -5.45 9.72 -10.01
N ASP A 60 -6.19 8.71 -10.47
CA ASP A 60 -5.71 7.78 -11.50
C ASP A 60 -5.29 8.46 -12.81
N GLU A 61 -5.99 9.53 -13.23
CA GLU A 61 -5.69 10.30 -14.45
C GLU A 61 -4.39 11.11 -14.29
N GLN A 62 -4.19 11.71 -13.12
CA GLN A 62 -2.97 12.42 -12.76
C GLN A 62 -1.77 11.47 -12.70
N ILE A 63 -1.94 10.29 -12.08
CA ILE A 63 -0.89 9.26 -12.10
C ILE A 63 -0.56 8.88 -13.55
N ASP A 64 -1.56 8.68 -14.42
CA ASP A 64 -1.33 8.26 -15.81
C ASP A 64 -0.50 9.28 -16.58
N MET A 65 -0.69 10.57 -16.29
CA MET A 65 0.07 11.66 -16.89
C MET A 65 1.54 11.63 -16.48
N VAL A 66 1.85 11.34 -15.21
CA VAL A 66 3.22 11.40 -14.66
C VAL A 66 3.95 10.06 -14.70
N PHE A 67 3.22 8.94 -14.84
CA PHE A 67 3.76 7.58 -14.79
C PHE A 67 4.99 7.36 -15.69
N PRO A 68 5.02 7.81 -16.97
CA PRO A 68 6.20 7.61 -17.81
C PRO A 68 7.46 8.30 -17.29
N THR A 69 7.31 9.47 -16.65
CA THR A 69 8.43 10.20 -16.04
C THR A 69 8.87 9.51 -14.75
N ALA A 70 7.92 9.16 -13.87
CA ALA A 70 8.19 8.45 -12.63
C ALA A 70 8.92 7.12 -12.89
N GLN A 71 8.46 6.35 -13.89
CA GLN A 71 9.12 5.13 -14.34
C GLN A 71 10.56 5.36 -14.77
N ALA A 72 10.82 6.41 -15.56
CA ALA A 72 12.15 6.71 -16.07
C ALA A 72 13.12 7.06 -14.94
N VAL A 73 12.65 7.84 -13.95
CA VAL A 73 13.44 8.26 -12.79
C VAL A 73 13.75 7.07 -11.88
N LEU A 74 12.75 6.23 -11.56
CA LEU A 74 12.99 5.02 -10.77
C LEU A 74 13.89 4.01 -11.48
N ALA A 75 13.85 3.94 -12.81
CA ALA A 75 14.74 3.07 -13.58
C ALA A 75 16.22 3.45 -13.43
N GLU A 76 16.55 4.72 -13.09
CA GLU A 76 17.93 5.12 -12.77
C GLU A 76 18.44 4.46 -11.48
N LEU A 77 17.53 4.06 -10.58
CA LEU A 77 17.79 3.31 -9.36
C LEU A 77 17.69 1.79 -9.54
N ASN A 78 17.47 1.30 -10.78
CA ASN A 78 17.12 -0.09 -11.09
C ASN A 78 15.79 -0.54 -10.47
N LEU A 79 14.87 0.39 -10.22
CA LEU A 79 13.51 0.11 -9.77
C LEU A 79 12.55 0.17 -10.95
N ASN A 80 11.67 -0.82 -11.05
CA ASN A 80 10.67 -0.91 -12.11
C ASN A 80 9.27 -0.63 -11.53
N LEU A 81 8.73 0.54 -11.82
CA LEU A 81 7.40 0.96 -11.39
C LEU A 81 6.29 0.16 -12.11
N GLN A 82 5.24 -0.21 -11.39
CA GLN A 82 4.15 -1.02 -11.92
C GLN A 82 2.78 -0.42 -11.55
N ARG A 83 1.87 -0.39 -12.54
CA ARG A 83 0.44 -0.13 -12.35
C ARG A 83 -0.25 -1.42 -11.88
N THR A 84 -0.14 -1.74 -10.60
CA THR A 84 -0.82 -2.90 -10.01
C THR A 84 -2.23 -2.53 -9.53
N ALA A 85 -3.00 -3.53 -9.08
CA ALA A 85 -4.31 -3.26 -8.51
C ALA A 85 -4.17 -2.53 -7.17
N PHE A 86 -5.06 -1.57 -6.90
CA PHE A 86 -5.19 -0.82 -5.63
C PHE A 86 -4.05 0.11 -5.23
N THR A 87 -2.81 -0.16 -5.64
CA THR A 87 -1.63 0.65 -5.32
C THR A 87 -0.62 0.61 -6.47
N LEU A 88 0.39 1.47 -6.43
CA LEU A 88 1.57 1.31 -7.28
C LEU A 88 2.58 0.43 -6.56
N THR A 89 3.34 -0.35 -7.32
CA THR A 89 4.44 -1.14 -6.75
C THR A 89 5.72 -0.93 -7.52
N VAL A 90 6.85 -1.21 -6.88
CA VAL A 90 8.16 -1.23 -7.52
C VAL A 90 8.79 -2.61 -7.40
N GLU A 91 9.25 -3.13 -8.52
CA GLU A 91 10.09 -4.32 -8.59
C GLU A 91 11.56 -3.89 -8.58
N GLY A 92 12.33 -4.39 -7.62
CA GLY A 92 13.76 -4.09 -7.46
C GLY A 92 14.16 -4.04 -5.99
N GLU A 93 15.45 -3.83 -5.74
CA GLU A 93 15.97 -3.67 -4.38
C GLU A 93 15.97 -2.17 -4.04
N LEU A 94 15.21 -1.79 -3.00
CA LEU A 94 15.15 -0.41 -2.54
C LEU A 94 16.48 -0.01 -1.88
N PRO A 95 16.89 1.26 -1.98
CA PRO A 95 17.99 1.79 -1.18
C PRO A 95 17.64 1.76 0.32
N GLU A 96 18.64 1.57 1.18
CA GLU A 96 18.44 1.70 2.63
C GLU A 96 17.98 3.15 2.95
N PRO A 97 16.96 3.35 3.81
CA PRO A 97 16.49 4.68 4.15
C PRO A 97 17.53 5.45 4.97
N GLU A 98 17.86 6.67 4.55
CA GLU A 98 18.63 7.64 5.33
C GLU A 98 17.69 8.57 6.12
N GLU A 99 18.15 9.15 7.24
CA GLU A 99 17.30 10.03 8.08
C GLU A 99 16.72 11.23 7.29
N ASP A 100 17.46 11.74 6.29
CA ASP A 100 17.04 12.86 5.46
C ASP A 100 15.98 12.46 4.40
N ASP A 101 15.83 11.17 4.11
CA ASP A 101 14.87 10.64 3.13
C ASP A 101 13.56 10.20 3.78
N ILE A 102 13.46 10.22 5.11
CA ILE A 102 12.27 9.77 5.85
C ILE A 102 11.34 10.95 6.10
N PHE A 103 10.11 10.81 5.60
CA PHE A 103 9.03 11.75 5.78
C PHE A 103 7.93 11.12 6.63
N SER A 104 7.49 11.85 7.64
CA SER A 104 6.27 11.50 8.39
C SER A 104 5.10 12.22 7.73
N LEU A 105 4.15 11.46 7.19
CA LEU A 105 2.85 12.02 6.83
C LEU A 105 2.07 12.28 8.12
N ASP A 106 1.79 13.55 8.39
CA ASP A 106 0.96 13.96 9.52
C ASP A 106 -0.50 13.50 9.28
N GLY A 107 -0.85 12.33 9.84
CA GLY A 107 -2.24 11.91 10.08
C GLY A 107 -2.79 12.50 11.38
N ASP A 108 -4.04 12.16 11.74
CA ASP A 108 -4.54 12.39 13.10
C ASP A 108 -3.55 11.80 14.13
N GLU A 109 -3.39 12.45 15.30
CA GLU A 109 -2.29 12.34 16.28
C GLU A 109 -1.79 10.92 16.69
N GLU A 110 -2.42 9.84 16.24
CA GLU A 110 -2.12 8.44 16.58
C GLU A 110 -1.66 7.55 15.40
N ASN A 111 -1.65 8.02 14.15
CA ASN A 111 -1.19 7.25 12.97
C ASN A 111 -0.26 8.10 12.07
N TYR A 112 1.03 8.13 12.39
CA TYR A 112 2.05 8.64 11.49
C TYR A 112 2.48 7.50 10.56
N GLU A 113 2.30 7.66 9.26
CA GLU A 113 2.93 6.76 8.29
C GLU A 113 4.32 7.32 7.96
N GLU A 114 5.36 6.50 8.21
CA GLU A 114 6.72 6.85 7.80
C GLU A 114 6.97 6.37 6.37
N LEU A 115 7.35 7.32 5.52
CA LEU A 115 7.61 7.12 4.11
C LEU A 115 9.08 7.41 3.80
N GLN A 116 9.69 6.60 2.95
CA GLN A 116 11.00 6.88 2.37
C GLN A 116 10.82 7.53 1.00
N GLU A 117 11.34 8.74 0.80
CA GLU A 117 11.45 9.34 -0.53
C GLU A 117 12.47 8.55 -1.37
N LEU A 118 12.02 8.01 -2.51
CA LEU A 118 12.88 7.27 -3.44
C LEU A 118 13.46 8.19 -4.51
N ALA A 119 12.65 9.12 -5.02
CA ALA A 119 13.06 10.08 -6.03
C ALA A 119 12.04 11.22 -6.19
N ASN A 120 12.52 12.37 -6.65
CA ASN A 120 11.69 13.49 -7.10
C ASN A 120 11.86 13.75 -8.60
N PHE A 121 10.85 14.40 -9.19
CA PHE A 121 10.87 14.82 -10.58
C PHE A 121 9.90 15.96 -10.86
N TYR A 122 10.11 16.65 -11.98
CA TYR A 122 9.20 17.68 -12.45
C TYR A 122 8.40 17.21 -13.67
N HIS A 123 7.11 17.54 -13.70
CA HIS A 123 6.27 17.42 -14.88
C HIS A 123 5.48 18.72 -15.09
N LYS A 124 5.71 19.41 -16.21
CA LYS A 124 5.07 20.70 -16.54
C LYS A 124 5.16 21.74 -15.41
N GLU A 125 6.36 21.94 -14.86
CA GLU A 125 6.66 22.89 -13.78
C GLU A 125 6.09 22.52 -12.40
N GLN A 126 5.33 21.42 -12.29
CA GLN A 126 4.89 20.84 -11.03
C GLN A 126 5.92 19.82 -10.53
N GLU A 127 6.27 19.90 -9.24
CA GLU A 127 7.16 18.97 -8.55
C GLU A 127 6.37 17.79 -7.98
N TYR A 128 6.95 16.60 -8.10
CA TYR A 128 6.40 15.35 -7.60
C TYR A 128 7.50 14.55 -6.92
N SER A 129 7.12 13.79 -5.89
CA SER A 129 8.01 12.83 -5.22
C SER A 129 7.36 11.47 -5.15
N ILE A 130 8.19 10.43 -5.25
CA ILE A 130 7.81 9.03 -5.19
C ILE A 130 8.30 8.49 -3.85
N PHE A 131 7.39 7.90 -3.09
CA PHE A 131 7.68 7.41 -1.76
C PHE A 131 7.38 5.91 -1.65
N ALA A 132 8.17 5.20 -0.87
CA ALA A 132 7.85 3.85 -0.41
C ALA A 132 7.41 3.89 1.06
N SER A 133 6.37 3.14 1.41
CA SER A 133 6.01 2.95 2.82
C SER A 133 7.10 2.14 3.53
N LEU A 134 7.55 2.62 4.69
CA LEU A 134 8.48 1.87 5.54
C LEU A 134 7.76 0.74 6.29
N ASP A 135 6.47 0.91 6.56
CA ASP A 135 5.62 -0.13 7.08
C ASP A 135 5.00 -0.99 5.97
N PRO A 136 4.92 -2.32 6.15
CA PRO A 136 4.26 -3.19 5.19
C PRO A 136 2.76 -2.87 5.02
N MET A 137 2.34 -2.65 3.78
CA MET A 137 0.93 -2.50 3.44
C MET A 137 0.20 -3.84 3.53
N ILE A 138 -0.88 -3.92 4.32
CA ILE A 138 -1.68 -5.13 4.49
C ILE A 138 -3.07 -4.96 3.88
N PHE A 139 -3.45 -5.90 3.02
CA PHE A 139 -4.80 -6.02 2.48
C PHE A 139 -5.57 -7.11 3.22
N PHE A 140 -6.79 -6.80 3.63
CA PHE A 140 -7.72 -7.79 4.16
C PHE A 140 -8.65 -8.24 3.05
N ALA A 141 -8.75 -9.55 2.83
CA ALA A 141 -9.56 -10.10 1.76
C ALA A 141 -10.35 -11.34 2.18
N LYS A 142 -11.41 -11.66 1.42
CA LYS A 142 -12.15 -12.92 1.52
C LYS A 142 -12.50 -13.45 0.13
N TYR A 143 -12.85 -14.73 0.06
CA TYR A 143 -13.44 -15.28 -1.16
C TYR A 143 -14.91 -14.87 -1.27
N ASN A 144 -15.29 -14.43 -2.45
CA ASN A 144 -16.67 -14.12 -2.78
C ASN A 144 -17.42 -15.36 -3.31
N GLN A 145 -18.69 -15.18 -3.69
CA GLN A 145 -19.53 -16.28 -4.19
C GLN A 145 -19.05 -16.90 -5.52
N ALA A 146 -18.15 -16.21 -6.22
CA ALA A 146 -17.55 -16.67 -7.47
C ALA A 146 -16.18 -17.36 -7.25
N ASP A 147 -15.79 -17.63 -5.99
CA ASP A 147 -14.47 -18.13 -5.60
C ASP A 147 -13.31 -17.20 -6.05
N GLU A 148 -13.58 -15.89 -6.15
CA GLU A 148 -12.58 -14.86 -6.38
C GLU A 148 -12.24 -14.12 -5.09
N LEU A 149 -10.97 -13.76 -4.91
CA LEU A 149 -10.48 -13.05 -3.74
C LEU A 149 -10.78 -11.55 -3.90
N GLU A 150 -11.55 -10.99 -2.97
CA GLU A 150 -11.93 -9.57 -2.95
C GLU A 150 -11.48 -8.92 -1.65
N ILE A 151 -11.08 -7.64 -1.73
CA ILE A 151 -10.80 -6.84 -0.54
C ILE A 151 -12.08 -6.68 0.27
N LEU A 152 -11.98 -6.76 1.59
CA LEU A 152 -13.09 -6.54 2.49
C LEU A 152 -13.63 -5.12 2.34
N SER A 153 -14.96 -4.99 2.33
CA SER A 153 -15.60 -3.69 2.49
C SER A 153 -15.40 -3.16 3.91
N ASP A 154 -15.65 -1.87 4.12
CA ASP A 154 -15.62 -1.25 5.45
C ASP A 154 -16.52 -2.00 6.45
N ASP A 155 -17.74 -2.35 6.04
CA ASP A 155 -18.67 -3.14 6.87
C ASP A 155 -18.06 -4.51 7.27
N ASP A 156 -17.39 -5.19 6.33
CA ASP A 156 -16.77 -6.49 6.60
C ASP A 156 -15.53 -6.35 7.51
N LEU A 157 -14.76 -5.27 7.36
CA LEU A 157 -13.62 -4.93 8.20
C LEU A 157 -14.06 -4.64 9.64
N GLU A 158 -15.08 -3.81 9.84
CA GLU A 158 -15.64 -3.52 11.16
C GLU A 158 -16.08 -4.81 11.87
N ASN A 159 -16.78 -5.68 11.15
CA ASN A 159 -17.18 -6.98 11.68
C ASN A 159 -15.97 -7.83 12.08
N LEU A 160 -14.97 -7.96 11.19
CA LEU A 160 -13.75 -8.71 11.47
C LEU A 160 -13.02 -8.18 12.70
N GLN A 161 -12.92 -6.85 12.85
CA GLN A 161 -12.28 -6.21 13.99
C GLN A 161 -12.99 -6.57 15.30
N LEU A 162 -14.32 -6.47 15.35
CA LEU A 162 -15.11 -6.85 16.53
C LEU A 162 -14.86 -8.32 16.95
N TYR A 163 -14.72 -9.23 15.98
CA TYR A 163 -14.39 -10.62 16.27
C TYR A 163 -12.97 -10.80 16.78
N LEU A 164 -11.99 -10.08 16.21
CA LEU A 164 -10.60 -10.14 16.67
C LEU A 164 -10.45 -9.63 18.09
N GLU A 165 -11.10 -8.52 18.42
CA GLU A 165 -11.14 -7.97 19.78
C GLU A 165 -11.75 -8.96 20.78
N ALA A 166 -12.86 -9.61 20.40
CA ALA A 166 -13.48 -10.63 21.25
C ALA A 166 -12.57 -11.83 21.53
N ILE A 167 -11.77 -12.26 20.55
CA ILE A 167 -10.80 -13.35 20.70
C ILE A 167 -9.68 -12.94 21.67
N ILE A 168 -9.12 -11.73 21.51
CA ILE A 168 -8.04 -11.22 22.35
C ILE A 168 -8.49 -11.16 23.82
N ILE A 169 -9.70 -10.66 24.08
CA ILE A 169 -10.25 -10.56 25.44
C ILE A 169 -10.40 -11.95 26.08
N ASP A 170 -10.90 -12.95 25.35
CA ASP A 170 -11.07 -14.32 25.88
C ASP A 170 -9.73 -15.01 26.20
N GLU A 171 -8.66 -14.70 25.45
CA GLU A 171 -7.31 -15.18 25.74
C GLU A 171 -6.70 -14.52 26.98
N GLU A 172 -6.97 -13.24 27.22
CA GLU A 172 -6.52 -12.52 28.41
C GLU A 172 -7.26 -12.96 29.69
N GLU A 173 -8.56 -13.25 29.61
CA GLU A 173 -9.35 -13.72 30.76
C GLU A 173 -9.05 -15.18 31.16
N ASN A 174 -8.51 -15.98 30.23
CA ASN A 174 -8.15 -17.38 30.46
C ASN A 174 -6.65 -17.63 30.75
N SER A 175 -5.84 -16.57 30.86
CA SER A 175 -4.40 -16.59 31.19
C SER A 175 -4.12 -16.25 32.65
#